data_AF-A0A962CGF0-F1
#
_entry.id   AF-A0A962CGF0-F1
#
_cell.length_a   1.000
_cell.length_b   1.000
_cell.length_c   1.000
_cell.angle_alpha   90.00
_cell.angle_beta   90.00
_cell.angle_gamma   90.00
#
_symmetry.space_group_name_H-M   'P 1'
#
loop_
_entity.id
_entity.type
_entity.pdbx_description
1 polymer ?
#
loop_
_entity_poly.entity_id
_entity_poly.type
_entity_poly.pdbx_seq_one_letter_code
_entity_poly.pdbx_strand_id
1 'polypeptide(L)'
;WLASAVELVRWLSNLDAPGAANAILNSTSVARMYSLPQNYPLPYINGNPFYAEGWQVRDYGNGHRNTWHDGSLPGTTAYVVRIQDGWDFAAILNRRDETGNTCYSCQIDSLMWNAHDQVTQWPGGDLFPGWLPRIFHGGFDASQ
;
A
#
# COMPACT_ATOMS: atom_id res chain seq x y z
N TRP A 1 2.03 -6.62 13.09
CA TRP A 1 1.88 -7.61 12.00
C TRP A 1 3.24 -7.92 11.39
N LEU A 2 3.39 -9.12 10.84
CA LEU A 2 4.54 -9.55 10.06
C LEU A 2 4.00 -10.05 8.71
N ALA A 3 4.58 -9.59 7.61
CA ALA A 3 4.21 -10.00 6.25
C ALA A 3 5.41 -9.79 5.33
N SER A 4 5.49 -10.58 4.26
CA SER A 4 6.39 -10.33 3.13
C SER A 4 5.83 -9.24 2.22
N ALA A 5 6.68 -8.66 1.37
CA ALA A 5 6.25 -7.65 0.38
C ALA A 5 5.20 -8.22 -0.59
N VAL A 6 5.33 -9.49 -0.98
CA VAL A 6 4.37 -10.15 -1.89
C VAL A 6 3.00 -10.33 -1.23
N GLU A 7 2.95 -10.71 0.06
CA GLU A 7 1.70 -10.79 0.80
C GLU A 7 1.04 -9.42 0.96
N LEU A 8 1.83 -8.37 1.22
CA LEU A 8 1.32 -7.01 1.29
C LEU A 8 0.70 -6.57 -0.05
N VAL A 9 1.40 -6.74 -1.18
CA VAL A 9 0.86 -6.36 -2.49
C VAL A 9 -0.38 -7.18 -2.86
N ARG A 10 -0.43 -8.46 -2.49
CA ARG A 10 -1.67 -9.25 -2.65
C ARG A 10 -2.81 -8.71 -1.81
N TRP A 11 -2.55 -8.36 -0.55
CA TRP A 11 -3.56 -7.79 0.32
C TRP A 11 -4.05 -6.43 -0.21
N LEU A 12 -3.13 -5.55 -0.61
CA LEU A 12 -3.46 -4.25 -1.21
C LEU A 12 -4.36 -4.44 -2.43
N SER A 13 -3.95 -5.22 -3.43
CA SER A 13 -4.71 -5.40 -4.69
C SER A 13 -6.13 -5.94 -4.53
N ASN A 14 -6.47 -6.50 -3.37
CA ASN A 14 -7.81 -7.01 -3.06
C ASN A 14 -8.57 -6.16 -2.03
N LEU A 15 -7.90 -5.22 -1.35
CA LEU A 15 -8.47 -4.46 -0.24
C LEU A 15 -9.57 -3.48 -0.69
N ASP A 16 -9.37 -2.72 -1.77
CA ASP A 16 -10.31 -1.71 -2.25
C ASP A 16 -10.88 -2.00 -3.65
N ALA A 17 -10.78 -3.26 -4.08
CA ALA A 17 -11.27 -3.75 -5.36
C ALA A 17 -12.57 -4.56 -5.16
N PRO A 18 -13.73 -3.92 -4.85
CA PRO A 18 -14.96 -4.61 -4.48
C PRO A 18 -15.54 -5.53 -5.57
N GLY A 19 -15.07 -5.41 -6.81
CA GLY A 19 -15.43 -6.30 -7.93
C GLY A 19 -14.45 -7.45 -8.18
N ALA A 20 -13.33 -7.51 -7.47
CA ALA A 20 -12.35 -8.58 -7.64
C ALA A 20 -12.86 -9.90 -7.03
N ALA A 21 -12.37 -11.04 -7.56
CA ALA A 21 -12.77 -12.36 -7.08
C ALA A 21 -12.47 -12.59 -5.58
N ASN A 22 -11.44 -11.93 -5.05
CA ASN A 22 -11.06 -12.02 -3.63
C ASN A 22 -11.24 -10.67 -2.90
N ALA A 23 -12.22 -9.86 -3.30
CA ALA A 23 -12.52 -8.58 -2.67
C ALA A 23 -12.63 -8.70 -1.13
N ILE A 24 -11.87 -7.87 -0.41
CA ILE A 24 -11.88 -7.86 1.06
C ILE A 24 -12.98 -6.92 1.58
N LEU A 25 -13.07 -5.72 0.99
CA LEU A 25 -14.06 -4.71 1.36
C LEU A 25 -15.06 -4.49 0.22
N ASN A 26 -16.31 -4.26 0.58
CA ASN A 26 -17.32 -3.78 -0.36
C ASN A 26 -17.17 -2.27 -0.63
N SER A 27 -17.85 -1.76 -1.65
CA SER A 27 -17.78 -0.35 -2.06
C SER A 27 -18.15 0.63 -0.94
N THR A 28 -19.14 0.30 -0.10
CA THR A 28 -19.53 1.12 1.05
C THR A 28 -18.41 1.22 2.09
N SER A 29 -17.75 0.10 2.40
CA SER A 29 -16.62 0.07 3.34
C SER A 29 -15.41 0.82 2.78
N VAL A 30 -15.11 0.68 1.49
CA VAL A 30 -14.02 1.43 0.83
C VAL A 30 -14.29 2.93 0.86
N ALA A 31 -15.51 3.35 0.51
CA ALA A 31 -15.90 4.76 0.54
C ALA A 31 -15.77 5.36 1.94
N ARG A 32 -16.18 4.61 2.98
CA ARG A 32 -16.02 5.04 4.38
C ARG A 32 -14.56 5.11 4.80
N MET A 33 -13.78 4.06 4.54
CA MET A 33 -12.37 3.93 4.96
C MET A 33 -11.52 5.12 4.50
N TYR A 34 -11.81 5.64 3.32
CA TYR A 34 -11.05 6.73 2.72
C TYR A 34 -11.80 8.07 2.71
N SER A 35 -12.93 8.17 3.41
CA SER A 35 -13.68 9.42 3.50
C SER A 35 -12.94 10.47 4.33
N LEU A 36 -13.14 11.74 3.98
CA LEU A 36 -12.62 12.84 4.78
C LEU A 36 -13.18 12.75 6.21
N PRO A 37 -12.33 12.70 7.26
CA PRO A 37 -12.81 12.60 8.63
C PRO A 37 -13.72 13.77 9.01
N GLN A 38 -14.74 13.50 9.82
CA GLN A 38 -15.70 14.53 10.25
C GLN A 38 -15.04 15.70 11.01
N ASN A 39 -13.90 15.45 11.66
CA ASN A 39 -13.13 16.44 12.39
C ASN A 39 -12.04 17.14 11.54
N TYR A 40 -12.00 16.91 10.22
CA TYR A 40 -11.04 17.57 9.34
C TYR A 40 -11.36 19.07 9.20
N PRO A 41 -10.38 19.99 9.30
CA PRO A 41 -10.60 21.42 9.11
C PRO A 41 -11.10 21.76 7.70
N LEU A 42 -12.22 22.46 7.60
CA LEU A 42 -12.80 22.87 6.31
C LEU A 42 -12.43 24.33 5.98
N PRO A 43 -12.33 24.69 4.68
CA PRO A 43 -12.62 23.85 3.51
C PRO A 43 -11.50 22.85 3.18
N TYR A 44 -11.88 21.66 2.74
CA TYR A 44 -10.93 20.72 2.13
C TYR A 44 -10.56 21.21 0.72
N ILE A 45 -9.26 21.17 0.43
CA ILE A 45 -8.73 21.45 -0.90
C ILE A 45 -8.42 20.10 -1.55
N ASN A 46 -9.03 19.86 -2.70
CA ASN A 46 -8.83 18.64 -3.47
C ASN A 46 -7.33 18.40 -3.74
N GLY A 47 -6.84 17.18 -3.54
CA GLY A 47 -5.43 16.82 -3.65
C GLY A 47 -4.59 17.11 -2.40
N ASN A 48 -5.13 17.74 -1.36
CA ASN A 48 -4.43 17.81 -0.08
C ASN A 48 -4.50 16.45 0.64
N PRO A 49 -3.40 16.00 1.28
CA PRO A 49 -3.41 14.77 2.05
C PRO A 49 -4.22 14.93 3.35
N PHE A 50 -4.89 13.86 3.75
CA PHE A 50 -5.52 13.70 5.07
C PHE A 50 -5.36 12.26 5.56
N TYR A 51 -5.51 12.03 6.87
CA TYR A 51 -5.44 10.69 7.44
C TYR A 51 -6.85 10.17 7.76
N ALA A 52 -7.19 8.96 7.29
CA ALA A 52 -8.50 8.34 7.49
C ALA A 52 -8.36 6.83 7.73
N GLU A 53 -8.95 6.33 8.83
CA GLU A 53 -9.08 4.90 9.15
C GLU A 53 -7.79 4.08 8.94
N GLY A 54 -6.64 4.65 9.32
CA GLY A 54 -5.34 4.00 9.20
C GLY A 54 -4.56 4.37 7.92
N TRP A 55 -5.08 5.19 7.02
CA TRP A 55 -4.44 5.52 5.75
C TRP A 55 -4.12 7.00 5.65
N GLN A 56 -2.96 7.33 5.11
CA GLN A 56 -2.81 8.60 4.42
C GLN A 56 -3.58 8.52 3.11
N VAL A 57 -4.38 9.55 2.83
CA VAL A 57 -5.28 9.64 1.70
C VAL A 57 -5.04 10.95 0.99
N ARG A 58 -4.78 10.88 -0.32
CA ARG A 58 -4.81 12.03 -1.21
C ARG A 58 -5.88 11.78 -2.27
N ASP A 59 -7.02 12.42 -2.09
CA ASP A 59 -8.17 12.33 -2.98
C ASP A 59 -8.08 13.44 -4.04
N TYR A 60 -8.31 13.08 -5.31
CA TYR A 60 -8.40 14.01 -6.45
C TYR A 60 -9.85 14.16 -6.96
N GLY A 61 -10.81 13.52 -6.31
CA GLY A 61 -12.22 13.45 -6.72
C GLY A 61 -12.50 12.34 -7.73
N ASN A 62 -13.78 12.08 -8.00
CA ASN A 62 -14.22 11.07 -8.98
C ASN A 62 -13.67 9.65 -8.76
N GLY A 63 -13.33 9.28 -7.52
CA GLY A 63 -12.73 7.99 -7.20
C GLY A 63 -11.22 7.90 -7.47
N HIS A 64 -10.59 8.97 -7.96
CA HIS A 64 -9.15 9.06 -8.16
C HIS A 64 -8.46 9.40 -6.85
N ARG A 65 -7.68 8.46 -6.32
CA ARG A 65 -7.04 8.62 -5.01
C ARG A 65 -5.74 7.87 -4.94
N ASN A 66 -4.78 8.47 -4.25
CA ASN A 66 -3.60 7.77 -3.77
C ASN A 66 -3.75 7.52 -2.27
N THR A 67 -3.44 6.30 -1.82
CA THR A 67 -3.45 5.95 -0.40
C THR A 67 -2.17 5.25 -0.02
N TRP A 68 -1.63 5.57 1.15
CA TRP A 68 -0.39 4.95 1.62
C TRP A 68 -0.36 4.83 3.13
N HIS A 69 0.53 3.97 3.61
CA HIS A 69 0.87 3.86 5.02
C HIS A 69 2.36 3.56 5.16
N ASP A 70 3.04 4.34 5.99
CA ASP A 70 4.41 4.10 6.41
C ASP A 70 4.46 3.38 7.77
N GLY A 71 5.39 2.46 7.90
CA GLY A 71 5.66 1.72 9.14
C GLY A 71 7.06 2.03 9.61
N SER A 72 7.20 2.33 10.91
CA SER A 72 8.49 2.59 11.55
C SER A 72 8.56 1.86 12.88
N LEU A 73 9.22 0.70 12.87
CA LEU A 73 9.53 -0.08 14.07
C LEU A 73 11.05 -0.14 14.25
N PRO A 74 11.57 -0.35 15.47
CA PRO A 74 13.01 -0.49 15.68
C PRO A 74 13.65 -1.46 14.68
N GLY A 75 14.62 -0.98 13.91
CA GLY A 75 15.27 -1.77 12.85
C GLY A 75 14.43 -2.12 11.63
N THR A 76 13.24 -1.53 11.41
CA THR A 76 12.42 -1.79 10.21
C THR A 76 11.67 -0.56 9.72
N THR A 77 11.72 -0.33 8.41
CA THR A 77 10.84 0.61 7.71
C THR A 77 9.98 -0.17 6.73
N ALA A 78 8.68 0.09 6.73
CA ALA A 78 7.76 -0.44 5.73
C ALA A 78 7.06 0.73 5.02
N TYR A 79 6.75 0.56 3.75
CA TYR A 79 5.98 1.52 2.99
C TYR A 79 5.07 0.79 2.01
N VAL A 80 3.78 1.06 2.09
CA VAL A 80 2.78 0.54 1.17
C VAL A 80 2.05 1.69 0.50
N VAL A 81 1.85 1.58 -0.80
CA VAL A 81 1.20 2.61 -1.60
C VAL A 81 0.23 1.95 -2.56
N ARG A 82 -0.85 2.67 -2.81
CA ARG A 82 -1.86 2.38 -3.81
C ARG A 82 -2.18 3.68 -4.54
N ILE A 83 -2.26 3.63 -5.87
CA ILE A 83 -2.56 4.82 -6.67
C ILE A 83 -3.75 4.58 -7.60
N GLN A 84 -4.31 5.69 -8.07
CA GLN A 84 -5.53 5.77 -8.88
C GLN A 84 -5.55 4.90 -10.16
N ASP A 85 -4.40 4.43 -10.64
CA ASP A 85 -4.23 3.72 -11.92
C ASP A 85 -4.07 2.19 -11.76
N GLY A 86 -4.40 1.65 -10.58
CA GLY A 86 -4.31 0.21 -10.29
C GLY A 86 -2.89 -0.27 -10.02
N TRP A 87 -1.97 0.65 -9.71
CA TRP A 87 -0.62 0.33 -9.28
C TRP A 87 -0.53 0.35 -7.75
N ASP A 88 -0.11 -0.79 -7.21
CA ASP A 88 0.17 -0.99 -5.79
C ASP A 88 1.63 -1.41 -5.64
N PHE A 89 2.30 -0.93 -4.59
CA PHE A 89 3.61 -1.46 -4.22
C PHE A 89 3.79 -1.53 -2.71
N ALA A 90 4.72 -2.40 -2.31
CA ALA A 90 5.21 -2.51 -0.95
C ALA A 90 6.73 -2.59 -0.94
N ALA A 91 7.35 -1.87 0.00
CA ALA A 91 8.77 -1.96 0.31
C ALA A 91 8.96 -2.21 1.81
N ILE A 92 9.85 -3.14 2.15
CA ILE A 92 10.22 -3.45 3.54
C ILE A 92 11.74 -3.45 3.62
N LEU A 93 12.28 -2.66 4.53
CA LEU A 93 13.71 -2.55 4.79
C LEU A 93 13.99 -3.03 6.21
N ASN A 94 15.06 -3.79 6.41
CA ASN A 94 15.61 -4.16 7.71
C ASN A 94 16.41 -3.02 8.36
N ARG A 95 15.96 -1.77 8.16
CA ARG A 95 16.55 -0.57 8.73
C ARG A 95 15.48 0.47 8.97
N ARG A 96 15.61 1.17 10.09
CA ARG A 96 14.87 2.38 10.44
C ARG A 96 15.82 3.57 10.49
N ASP A 97 15.31 4.78 10.30
CA ASP A 97 16.06 5.97 10.68
C ASP A 97 15.99 6.15 12.20
N GLU A 98 17.09 5.84 12.86
CA GLU A 98 17.25 5.98 14.31
C GLU A 98 17.84 7.35 14.69
N THR A 99 18.24 8.16 13.69
CA THR A 99 18.94 9.44 13.92
C THR A 99 18.07 10.67 13.65
N GLY A 100 16.92 10.50 13.00
CA GLY A 100 16.04 11.59 12.57
C GLY A 100 16.55 12.37 11.35
N ASN A 101 17.64 11.91 10.71
CA ASN A 101 18.29 12.59 9.60
C ASN A 101 17.94 11.99 8.23
N THR A 102 17.09 10.96 8.17
CA THR A 102 16.77 10.23 6.93
C THR A 102 15.29 9.89 6.86
N CYS A 103 14.66 10.20 5.73
CA CYS A 103 13.30 9.72 5.44
C CYS A 103 13.35 8.55 4.45
N TYR A 104 13.46 7.31 4.94
CA TYR A 104 13.49 6.12 4.08
C TYR A 104 12.20 5.99 3.25
N SER A 105 11.02 6.23 3.84
CA SER A 105 9.75 6.21 3.11
C SER A 105 9.72 7.24 1.98
N CYS A 106 10.22 8.46 2.20
CA CYS A 106 10.31 9.49 1.16
C CYS A 106 11.24 9.10 0.01
N GLN A 107 12.38 8.46 0.34
CA GLN A 107 13.34 7.98 -0.67
C GLN A 107 12.76 6.82 -1.48
N ILE A 108 12.09 5.88 -0.82
CA ILE A 108 11.37 4.78 -1.47
C ILE A 108 10.29 5.35 -2.40
N ASP A 109 9.44 6.25 -1.89
CA ASP A 109 8.38 6.88 -2.68
C ASP A 109 8.95 7.51 -3.94
N SER A 110 9.97 8.37 -3.79
CA SER A 110 10.63 9.02 -4.93
C SER A 110 11.20 8.02 -5.93
N LEU A 111 11.86 6.95 -5.47
CA LEU A 111 12.44 5.93 -6.34
C LEU A 111 11.36 5.13 -7.08
N MET A 112 10.28 4.78 -6.39
CA MET A 112 9.19 3.99 -6.96
C MET A 112 8.38 4.79 -7.98
N TRP A 113 8.13 6.08 -7.73
CA TRP A 113 7.54 6.97 -8.74
C TRP A 113 8.42 7.11 -9.99
N ASN A 114 9.73 7.31 -9.81
CA ASN A 114 10.66 7.36 -10.94
C ASN A 114 10.66 6.04 -11.74
N ALA A 115 10.57 4.89 -11.07
CA ALA A 115 10.50 3.60 -11.73
C ALA A 115 9.16 3.41 -12.46
N HIS A 116 8.05 3.76 -11.82
CA HIS A 116 6.70 3.73 -12.39
C HIS A 116 6.64 4.50 -13.72
N ASP A 117 7.16 5.73 -13.74
CA ASP A 117 7.10 6.61 -14.90
C ASP A 117 7.95 6.12 -16.10
N GLN A 118 8.87 5.17 -15.86
CA GLN A 118 9.67 4.54 -16.91
C GLN A 118 9.02 3.27 -17.49
N VAL A 119 7.97 2.73 -16.86
CA VAL A 119 7.28 1.54 -17.36
C VAL A 119 6.29 1.92 -18.45
N THR A 120 6.64 1.60 -19.70
CA THR A 120 5.79 1.88 -20.88
C THR A 120 4.77 0.78 -21.16
N GLN A 121 5.01 -0.43 -20.68
CA GLN A 121 4.09 -1.56 -20.81
C GLN A 121 4.21 -2.48 -19.60
N TRP A 122 3.12 -2.62 -18.85
CA TRP A 122 3.03 -3.58 -17.76
C TRP A 122 2.77 -5.00 -18.31
N PRO A 123 3.43 -6.04 -17.75
CA PRO A 123 3.13 -7.42 -18.11
C PRO A 123 1.71 -7.77 -17.68
N GLY A 124 0.99 -8.52 -18.51
CA GLY A 124 -0.33 -9.03 -18.18
C GLY A 124 -0.29 -10.30 -17.33
N GLY A 125 -1.43 -10.62 -16.71
CA GLY A 125 -1.64 -11.86 -15.96
C GLY A 125 -1.38 -11.74 -14.46
N ASP A 126 -1.96 -12.67 -13.70
CA ASP A 126 -1.75 -12.78 -12.26
C ASP A 126 -0.53 -13.66 -11.96
N LEU A 127 0.49 -13.09 -11.32
CA LEU A 127 1.70 -13.80 -10.92
C LEU A 127 1.64 -14.36 -9.48
N PHE A 128 0.64 -13.98 -8.67
CA PHE A 128 0.52 -14.46 -7.29
C PHE A 128 0.51 -16.00 -7.16
N PRO A 129 -0.18 -16.77 -8.03
CA PRO A 129 -0.16 -18.23 -7.96
C PRO A 129 1.24 -18.84 -8.09
N GLY A 130 2.16 -18.19 -8.82
CA GLY A 130 3.53 -18.67 -9.00
C GLY A 130 4.48 -18.28 -7.85
N TRP A 131 4.22 -17.15 -7.20
CA TRP A 131 5.11 -16.59 -6.16
C TRP A 131 4.74 -16.99 -4.73
N LEU A 132 3.45 -17.07 -4.41
CA LEU A 132 3.01 -17.35 -3.04
C LEU A 132 3.51 -18.71 -2.54
N PRO A 133 3.36 -19.84 -3.26
CA PRO A 133 3.82 -21.14 -2.76
C PRO A 133 5.32 -21.14 -2.46
N ARG A 134 6.11 -20.43 -3.28
CA ARG A 134 7.58 -20.34 -3.16
C ARG A 134 8.06 -19.63 -1.91
N ILE A 135 7.26 -18.71 -1.37
CA ILE A 135 7.59 -17.99 -0.13
C ILE A 135 7.30 -18.86 1.10
N PHE A 136 6.31 -19.76 1.02
CA PHE A 136 5.90 -20.60 2.14
C PHE A 136 6.62 -21.96 2.23
N HIS A 137 7.48 -22.33 1.26
CA HIS A 137 8.15 -23.64 1.23
C HIS A 137 9.22 -23.89 2.31
N GLY A 138 9.48 -22.95 3.22
CA GLY A 138 10.47 -23.09 4.30
C GLY A 138 9.97 -22.88 5.73
N GLY A 139 8.66 -22.67 5.93
CA GLY A 139 8.12 -22.26 7.24
C GLY A 139 7.22 -23.31 7.88
N PHE A 140 7.77 -24.01 8.87
CA PHE A 140 7.10 -24.87 9.87
C PHE A 140 6.29 -26.06 9.33
N ASP A 141 7.02 -27.15 9.03
CA ASP A 141 6.48 -28.48 9.27
C ASP A 141 6.31 -28.66 10.79
N ALA A 142 5.06 -28.70 11.25
CA ALA A 142 4.71 -28.93 12.66
C ALA A 142 4.63 -30.44 13.01
N SER A 143 5.42 -31.28 12.34
CA SER A 143 5.51 -32.73 12.61
C SER A 143 6.84 -33.22 13.21
N GLN A 144 7.47 -32.41 14.07
CA GLN A 144 8.50 -32.90 15.01
C GLN A 144 8.20 -32.51 16.44
#